data_AF-A0A7S0YPR7-F1
#
_entry.id   AF-A0A7S0YPR7-F1
#
_cell.length_a   1.000
_cell.length_b   1.000
_cell.length_c   1.000
_cell.angle_alpha   90.00
_cell.angle_beta   90.00
_cell.angle_gamma   90.00
#
_symmetry.space_group_name_H-M   'P 1'
#
loop_
_entity.id
_entity.type
_entity.pdbx_description
1 polymer ?
#
loop_
_entity_poly.entity_id
_entity_poly.type
_entity_poly.pdbx_seq_one_letter_code
_entity_poly.pdbx_strand_id
1 'polypeptide(L)'
;AAAAAAASREGPLVAAIRPALRAVSDSAERALIGLAALRATSLVKIESMGLLADPKKGELGVWLPEAPLSPTLSPYAIALLDFLRQFLGAAADVLPRSSFLYLSRSVMKTVSRALVNQLFSPDQGLKQFNLFAIQRVSLDIAALERFAVEMHVPGLVNELAVPRQVSDVLIAEKVEDILIPEIRRVKFPAIEQPATLAALLGAVGKYRQCAKVGRQATGHISKKSLQSIVRAFAVQVSGGGSGGSGGGAG
;
A
#
# COMPACT_ATOMS: atom_id res chain seq x y z
N ALA A 1 12.23 -36.03 23.54
CA ALA A 1 11.62 -37.00 24.45
C ALA A 1 10.65 -36.37 25.45
N ALA A 2 10.97 -35.25 26.12
CA ALA A 2 10.07 -34.61 27.11
C ALA A 2 8.76 -34.01 26.53
N ALA A 3 8.77 -33.51 25.30
CA ALA A 3 7.55 -32.98 24.65
C ALA A 3 6.53 -34.08 24.28
N ALA A 4 7.00 -35.32 24.04
CA ALA A 4 6.12 -36.46 23.75
C ALA A 4 5.47 -37.04 25.02
N ALA A 5 6.12 -36.89 26.18
CA ALA A 5 5.58 -37.35 27.47
C ALA A 5 4.55 -36.39 28.08
N ALA A 6 4.58 -35.09 27.73
CA ALA A 6 3.58 -34.12 28.17
C ALA A 6 2.23 -34.26 27.43
N ALA A 7 2.26 -34.77 26.19
CA ALA A 7 1.06 -34.96 25.38
C ALA A 7 0.17 -36.14 25.85
N SER A 8 0.69 -37.07 26.64
CA SER A 8 -0.04 -38.30 27.02
C SER A 8 -0.91 -38.17 28.28
N ARG A 9 -1.06 -36.98 28.85
CA ARG A 9 -1.89 -36.71 30.04
C ARG A 9 -3.07 -35.78 29.80
N GLU A 10 -3.26 -35.30 28.58
CA GLU A 10 -4.46 -34.54 28.23
C GLU A 10 -5.61 -35.51 27.93
N GLY A 11 -6.63 -35.51 28.78
CA GLY A 11 -7.82 -36.33 28.55
C GLY A 11 -8.46 -36.01 27.18
N PRO A 12 -9.16 -36.97 26.56
CA PRO A 12 -9.72 -36.84 25.20
C PRO A 12 -10.62 -35.62 25.03
N LEU A 13 -11.26 -35.17 26.12
CA LEU A 13 -12.06 -33.94 26.17
C LEU A 13 -11.20 -32.67 25.97
N VAL A 14 -10.05 -32.55 26.64
CA VAL A 14 -9.14 -31.39 26.49
C VAL A 14 -8.52 -31.35 25.10
N ALA A 15 -8.19 -32.52 24.55
CA ALA A 15 -7.70 -32.67 23.18
C ALA A 15 -8.73 -32.22 22.13
N ALA A 16 -10.04 -32.39 22.39
CA ALA A 16 -11.12 -31.91 21.52
C ALA A 16 -11.48 -30.43 21.76
N ILE A 17 -11.39 -29.92 23.00
CA ILE A 17 -11.71 -28.54 23.35
C ILE A 17 -10.70 -27.55 22.76
N ARG A 18 -9.39 -27.85 22.81
CA ARG A 18 -8.34 -26.96 22.30
C ARG A 18 -8.51 -26.57 20.82
N PRO A 19 -8.71 -27.49 19.86
CA PRO A 19 -8.93 -27.12 18.48
C PRO A 19 -10.25 -26.36 18.27
N ALA A 20 -11.30 -26.67 19.04
CA ALA A 20 -12.56 -25.94 18.98
C ALA A 20 -12.40 -24.48 19.44
N LEU A 21 -11.72 -24.23 20.56
CA LEU A 21 -11.44 -22.88 21.05
C LEU A 21 -10.55 -22.09 20.07
N ARG A 22 -9.55 -22.73 19.46
CA ARG A 22 -8.75 -22.11 18.39
C ARG A 22 -9.60 -21.74 17.19
N ALA A 23 -10.48 -22.64 16.73
CA ALA A 23 -11.36 -22.36 15.61
C ALA A 23 -12.29 -21.16 15.87
N VAL A 24 -12.80 -21.02 17.10
CA VAL A 24 -13.60 -19.86 17.51
C VAL A 24 -12.76 -18.58 17.48
N SER A 25 -11.55 -18.61 18.04
CA SER A 25 -10.62 -17.47 18.02
C SER A 25 -10.28 -17.05 16.59
N ASP A 26 -9.89 -17.99 15.73
CA ASP A 26 -9.53 -17.72 14.34
C ASP A 26 -10.71 -17.18 13.53
N SER A 27 -11.93 -17.62 13.84
CA SER A 27 -13.16 -17.11 13.22
C SER A 27 -13.44 -15.67 13.65
N ALA A 28 -13.31 -15.38 14.94
CA ALA A 28 -13.49 -14.03 15.47
C ALA A 28 -12.45 -13.05 14.92
N GLU A 29 -11.18 -13.44 14.87
CA GLU A 29 -10.10 -12.63 14.28
C GLU A 29 -10.36 -12.35 12.79
N ARG A 30 -10.76 -13.37 12.02
CA ARG A 30 -11.14 -13.19 10.60
C ARG A 30 -12.34 -12.26 10.43
N ALA A 31 -13.34 -12.34 11.30
CA ALA A 31 -14.51 -11.46 11.26
C ALA A 31 -14.10 -10.00 11.55
N LEU A 32 -13.26 -9.76 12.56
CA LEU A 32 -12.73 -8.43 12.88
C LEU A 32 -11.91 -7.85 11.72
N ILE A 33 -11.03 -8.66 11.12
CA ILE A 33 -10.28 -8.27 9.92
C ILE A 33 -11.25 -7.93 8.78
N GLY A 34 -12.30 -8.72 8.56
CA GLY A 34 -13.32 -8.48 7.55
C GLY A 34 -14.06 -7.16 7.75
N LEU A 35 -14.47 -6.85 8.98
CA LEU A 35 -15.13 -5.58 9.31
C LEU A 35 -14.19 -4.38 9.10
N ALA A 36 -12.95 -4.49 9.57
CA ALA A 36 -11.95 -3.45 9.37
C ALA A 36 -11.61 -3.26 7.88
N ALA A 37 -11.52 -4.36 7.12
CA ALA A 37 -11.31 -4.36 5.68
C ALA A 37 -12.44 -3.64 4.94
N LEU A 38 -13.70 -3.95 5.26
CA LEU A 38 -14.86 -3.32 4.67
C LEU A 38 -14.86 -1.81 4.93
N ARG A 39 -14.61 -1.41 6.18
CA ARG A 39 -14.59 0.00 6.56
C ARG A 39 -13.43 0.74 5.90
N ALA A 40 -12.20 0.22 6.00
CA ALA A 40 -11.03 0.79 5.36
C ALA A 40 -11.22 0.95 3.85
N THR A 41 -11.72 -0.10 3.18
CA THR A 41 -11.98 -0.06 1.74
C THR A 41 -13.04 0.99 1.40
N SER A 42 -14.10 1.13 2.21
CA SER A 42 -15.13 2.16 2.00
C SER A 42 -14.59 3.60 2.11
N LEU A 43 -13.65 3.83 3.02
CA LEU A 43 -13.00 5.14 3.21
C LEU A 43 -12.00 5.45 2.10
N VAL A 44 -11.38 4.42 1.51
CA VAL A 44 -10.42 4.55 0.41
C VAL A 44 -11.10 4.47 -0.97
N LYS A 45 -12.42 4.31 -1.05
CA LYS A 45 -13.12 4.41 -2.34
C LYS A 45 -12.86 5.78 -2.98
N ILE A 46 -12.70 5.81 -4.30
CA ILE A 46 -12.43 7.06 -5.04
C ILE A 46 -13.46 8.15 -4.77
N GLU A 47 -14.72 7.75 -4.59
CA GLU A 47 -15.81 8.65 -4.20
C GLU A 47 -15.51 9.35 -2.88
N SER A 48 -15.02 8.59 -1.89
CA SER A 48 -14.58 9.09 -0.58
C SER A 48 -13.24 9.82 -0.64
N MET A 49 -12.35 9.45 -1.58
CA MET A 49 -11.04 10.05 -1.78
C MET A 49 -11.06 11.37 -2.55
N GLY A 50 -12.22 11.78 -3.08
CA GLY A 50 -12.37 12.98 -3.89
C GLY A 50 -11.60 14.16 -3.29
N LEU A 51 -10.46 14.50 -3.93
CA LEU A 51 -9.44 15.40 -3.36
C LEU A 51 -9.95 16.82 -3.09
N LEU A 52 -11.10 17.19 -3.67
CA LEU A 52 -11.81 18.44 -3.45
C LEU A 52 -13.30 18.17 -3.67
N ALA A 53 -14.13 18.32 -2.64
CA ALA A 53 -15.51 18.69 -2.91
C ALA A 53 -15.47 20.16 -3.33
N ASP A 54 -15.72 20.47 -4.60
CA ASP A 54 -16.18 21.82 -4.95
C ASP A 54 -17.70 21.82 -4.72
N PRO A 55 -18.18 22.39 -3.59
CA PRO A 55 -19.60 22.34 -3.24
C PRO A 55 -20.48 23.05 -4.27
N LYS A 56 -19.91 23.82 -5.20
CA LYS A 56 -20.64 24.53 -6.24
C LYS A 56 -20.81 23.75 -7.55
N LYS A 57 -20.07 22.66 -7.78
CA LYS A 57 -20.11 21.91 -9.05
C LYS A 57 -20.65 20.49 -8.95
N GLY A 58 -20.78 19.91 -7.75
CA GLY A 58 -21.28 18.54 -7.61
C GLY A 58 -20.40 17.48 -8.28
N GLU A 59 -19.22 17.85 -8.76
CA GLU A 59 -18.27 16.95 -9.41
C GLU A 59 -17.28 16.41 -8.39
N LEU A 60 -17.22 15.08 -8.32
CA LEU A 60 -16.23 14.31 -7.56
C LEU A 60 -14.81 14.81 -7.83
N GLY A 61 -14.13 15.22 -6.74
CA GLY A 61 -12.69 15.45 -6.59
C GLY A 61 -11.83 15.42 -7.84
N VAL A 62 -11.39 16.60 -8.28
CA VAL A 62 -10.51 16.76 -9.44
C VAL A 62 -9.16 16.08 -9.18
N TRP A 63 -8.98 14.86 -9.69
CA TRP A 63 -7.70 14.12 -9.72
C TRP A 63 -6.71 14.67 -10.74
N LEU A 64 -7.13 15.69 -11.50
CA LEU A 64 -6.34 16.45 -12.46
C LEU A 64 -6.27 17.94 -12.05
N PRO A 65 -5.83 18.28 -10.84
CA PRO A 65 -5.77 19.67 -10.40
C PRO A 65 -4.84 20.47 -11.31
N GLU A 66 -5.23 21.69 -11.67
CA GLU A 66 -4.43 22.55 -12.56
C GLU A 66 -3.21 23.18 -11.84
N ALA A 67 -3.24 23.21 -10.52
CA ALA A 67 -2.23 23.81 -9.66
C ALA A 67 -1.86 22.87 -8.49
N PRO A 68 -0.70 23.09 -7.84
CA PRO A 68 -0.34 22.36 -6.63
C PRO A 68 -1.44 22.46 -5.58
N LEU A 69 -1.81 21.32 -5.01
CA LEU A 69 -2.75 21.27 -3.90
C LEU A 69 -2.07 21.78 -2.62
N SER A 70 -2.88 22.29 -1.69
CA SER A 70 -2.41 22.66 -0.35
C SER A 70 -1.64 21.49 0.31
N PRO A 71 -0.66 21.73 1.19
CA PRO A 71 0.09 20.67 1.88
C PRO A 71 -0.65 20.05 3.09
N THR A 72 -1.98 20.10 3.11
CA THR A 72 -2.83 19.49 4.16
C THR A 72 -2.99 17.97 3.98
N LEU A 73 -3.75 17.29 4.85
CA LEU A 73 -4.15 15.89 4.65
C LEU A 73 -5.53 15.81 4.00
N SER A 74 -5.74 14.87 3.10
CA SER A 74 -7.02 14.70 2.41
C SER A 74 -8.12 14.26 3.39
N PRO A 75 -9.39 14.65 3.17
CA PRO A 75 -10.49 14.27 4.07
C PRO A 75 -10.57 12.76 4.31
N TYR A 76 -10.33 11.95 3.28
CA TYR A 76 -10.31 10.49 3.41
C TYR A 76 -9.16 9.99 4.30
N ALA A 77 -7.99 10.62 4.21
CA ALA A 77 -6.82 10.23 4.98
C ALA A 77 -7.03 10.54 6.47
N ILE A 78 -7.63 11.68 6.77
CA ILE A 78 -8.05 12.05 8.13
C ILE A 78 -9.06 11.02 8.67
N ALA A 79 -10.14 10.75 7.93
CA ALA A 79 -11.17 9.79 8.34
C ALA A 79 -10.62 8.37 8.50
N LEU A 80 -9.68 7.96 7.64
CA LEU A 80 -9.00 6.68 7.74
C LEU A 80 -8.10 6.59 8.98
N LEU A 81 -7.32 7.64 9.27
CA LEU A 81 -6.50 7.71 10.47
C LEU A 81 -7.36 7.66 11.74
N ASP A 82 -8.46 8.40 11.78
CA ASP A 82 -9.37 8.41 12.92
C ASP A 82 -10.01 7.04 13.13
N PHE A 83 -10.45 6.39 12.05
CA PHE A 83 -10.92 5.01 12.10
C PHE A 83 -9.85 4.05 12.64
N LEU A 84 -8.63 4.12 12.12
CA LEU A 84 -7.54 3.24 12.54
C LEU A 84 -7.16 3.46 14.01
N ARG A 85 -7.13 4.71 14.48
CA ARG A 85 -6.89 5.04 15.89
C ARG A 85 -7.97 4.46 16.80
N GLN A 86 -9.25 4.65 16.45
CA GLN A 86 -10.36 4.13 17.25
C GLN A 86 -10.35 2.60 17.26
N PHE A 87 -10.19 1.98 16.09
CA PHE A 87 -10.25 0.53 15.94
C PHE A 87 -9.05 -0.16 16.60
N LEU A 88 -7.83 0.28 16.32
CA LEU A 88 -6.62 -0.33 16.89
C LEU A 88 -6.42 0.06 18.35
N GLY A 89 -6.87 1.25 18.78
CA GLY A 89 -6.91 1.62 20.19
C GLY A 89 -7.81 0.67 20.99
N ALA A 90 -9.06 0.50 20.57
CA ALA A 90 -9.98 -0.44 21.21
C ALA A 90 -9.46 -1.90 21.18
N ALA A 91 -8.81 -2.30 20.08
CA ALA A 91 -8.20 -3.63 19.99
C ALA A 91 -7.02 -3.81 20.94
N ALA A 92 -6.19 -2.77 21.15
CA ALA A 92 -5.07 -2.81 22.07
C ALA A 92 -5.51 -2.95 23.53
N ASP A 93 -6.67 -2.38 23.88
CA ASP A 93 -7.23 -2.45 25.23
C ASP A 93 -7.83 -3.82 25.56
N VAL A 94 -8.36 -4.52 24.56
CA VAL A 94 -9.15 -5.76 24.76
C VAL A 94 -8.36 -7.03 24.42
N LEU A 95 -7.51 -6.99 23.39
CA LEU A 95 -6.90 -8.20 22.85
C LEU A 95 -5.55 -8.54 23.50
N PRO A 96 -5.21 -9.83 23.62
CA PRO A 96 -3.85 -10.25 23.93
C PRO A 96 -2.86 -9.69 22.90
N ARG A 97 -1.63 -9.37 23.35
CA ARG A 97 -0.59 -8.74 22.51
C ARG A 97 -0.36 -9.48 21.18
N SER A 98 -0.33 -10.81 21.18
CA SER A 98 -0.13 -11.60 19.96
C SER A 98 -1.23 -11.38 18.92
N SER A 99 -2.50 -11.42 19.34
CA SER A 99 -3.66 -11.19 18.47
C SER A 99 -3.72 -9.74 18.00
N PHE A 100 -3.41 -8.78 18.88
CA PHE A 100 -3.31 -7.37 18.50
C PHE A 100 -2.26 -7.12 17.41
N LEU A 101 -1.06 -7.69 17.54
CA LEU A 101 0.00 -7.55 16.54
C LEU A 101 -0.42 -8.14 15.17
N TYR A 102 -1.05 -9.32 15.19
CA TYR A 102 -1.55 -9.98 13.98
C TYR A 102 -2.67 -9.18 13.32
N LEU A 103 -3.65 -8.72 14.11
CA LEU A 103 -4.78 -7.91 13.64
C LEU A 103 -4.27 -6.60 13.02
N SER A 104 -3.39 -5.88 13.72
CA SER A 104 -2.84 -4.59 13.26
C SER A 104 -2.17 -4.72 11.89
N ARG A 105 -1.30 -5.73 11.72
CA ARG A 105 -0.65 -6.00 10.43
C ARG A 105 -1.66 -6.36 9.34
N SER A 106 -2.64 -7.20 9.66
CA SER A 106 -3.67 -7.63 8.70
C SER A 106 -4.55 -6.46 8.24
N VAL A 107 -4.92 -5.56 9.15
CA VAL A 107 -5.68 -4.34 8.83
C VAL A 107 -4.86 -3.40 7.98
N MET A 108 -3.62 -3.09 8.35
CA MET A 108 -2.75 -2.21 7.57
C MET A 108 -2.43 -2.75 6.18
N LYS A 109 -2.21 -4.07 6.06
CA LYS A 109 -2.07 -4.75 4.77
C LYS A 109 -3.31 -4.57 3.90
N THR A 110 -4.49 -4.57 4.52
CA THR A 110 -5.75 -4.39 3.80
C THR A 110 -5.94 -2.94 3.35
N VAL A 111 -5.59 -1.98 4.20
CA VAL A 111 -5.55 -0.54 3.84
C VAL A 111 -4.61 -0.32 2.65
N SER A 112 -3.40 -0.87 2.70
CA SER A 112 -2.41 -0.78 1.64
C SER A 112 -2.93 -1.36 0.32
N ARG A 113 -3.54 -2.56 0.36
CA ARG A 113 -4.18 -3.17 -0.82
C ARG A 113 -5.32 -2.33 -1.36
N ALA A 114 -6.16 -1.76 -0.49
CA ALA A 114 -7.24 -0.88 -0.92
C ALA A 114 -6.69 0.37 -1.64
N LEU A 115 -5.65 1.00 -1.09
CA LEU A 115 -4.98 2.14 -1.72
C LEU A 115 -4.43 1.78 -3.11
N VAL A 116 -3.70 0.66 -3.21
CA VAL A 116 -3.15 0.19 -4.49
C VAL A 116 -4.27 -0.11 -5.49
N ASN A 117 -5.33 -0.79 -5.05
CA ASN A 117 -6.43 -1.16 -5.94
C ASN A 117 -7.23 0.05 -6.46
N GLN A 118 -7.40 1.08 -5.63
CA GLN A 118 -8.17 2.26 -6.02
C GLN A 118 -7.32 3.23 -6.85
N LEU A 119 -6.05 3.41 -6.51
CA LEU A 119 -5.18 4.39 -7.14
C LEU A 119 -4.46 3.85 -8.38
N PHE A 120 -3.91 2.63 -8.28
CA PHE A 120 -2.86 2.16 -9.18
C PHE A 120 -3.26 0.96 -10.04
N SER A 121 -4.29 0.18 -9.67
CA SER A 121 -4.69 -0.99 -10.46
C SER A 121 -5.22 -0.61 -11.85
N PRO A 122 -4.82 -1.30 -12.94
CA PRO A 122 -5.20 -0.92 -14.30
C PRO A 122 -6.71 -1.05 -14.56
N ASP A 123 -7.33 -2.09 -14.00
CA ASP A 123 -8.73 -2.45 -14.31
C ASP A 123 -9.75 -1.82 -13.35
N GLN A 124 -9.29 -1.29 -12.23
CA GLN A 124 -10.13 -0.80 -11.16
C GLN A 124 -9.75 0.62 -10.76
N GLY A 125 -10.77 1.36 -10.33
CA GLY A 125 -10.58 2.62 -9.66
C GLY A 125 -10.29 3.80 -10.58
N LEU A 126 -9.25 4.57 -10.24
CA LEU A 126 -9.07 5.94 -10.74
C LEU A 126 -8.75 5.94 -12.23
N LYS A 127 -9.44 6.72 -13.04
CA LYS A 127 -9.19 6.74 -14.50
C LYS A 127 -7.88 7.44 -14.84
N GLN A 128 -7.65 8.60 -14.21
CA GLN A 128 -6.54 9.49 -14.54
C GLN A 128 -6.13 10.30 -13.32
N PHE A 129 -4.84 10.62 -13.22
CA PHE A 129 -4.30 11.53 -12.23
C PHE A 129 -3.09 12.28 -12.78
N ASN A 130 -2.72 13.38 -12.12
CA ASN A 130 -1.48 14.09 -12.41
C ASN A 130 -0.53 14.10 -11.20
N LEU A 131 0.62 14.76 -11.35
CA LEU A 131 1.65 14.81 -10.33
C LEU A 131 1.15 15.44 -9.01
N PHE A 132 0.38 16.51 -9.07
CA PHE A 132 -0.12 17.20 -7.88
C PHE A 132 -1.05 16.34 -7.04
N ALA A 133 -1.92 15.56 -7.69
CA ALA A 133 -2.74 14.57 -7.00
C ALA A 133 -1.87 13.51 -6.31
N ILE A 134 -0.81 13.03 -6.99
CA ILE A 134 0.12 12.03 -6.42
C ILE A 134 0.97 12.61 -5.28
N GLN A 135 1.40 13.86 -5.36
CA GLN A 135 2.10 14.54 -4.27
C GLN A 135 1.23 14.59 -3.02
N ARG A 136 -0.06 14.90 -3.17
CA ARG A 136 -1.02 14.88 -2.07
C ARG A 136 -1.22 13.47 -1.51
N VAL A 137 -1.41 12.47 -2.37
CA VAL A 137 -1.48 11.06 -1.95
C VAL A 137 -0.22 10.62 -1.20
N SER A 138 0.96 11.08 -1.62
CA SER A 138 2.23 10.80 -0.93
C SER A 138 2.26 11.39 0.48
N LEU A 139 1.71 12.61 0.68
CA LEU A 139 1.53 13.20 2.02
C LEU A 139 0.57 12.37 2.89
N ASP A 140 -0.54 11.91 2.31
CA ASP A 140 -1.52 11.07 3.01
C ASP A 140 -0.92 9.72 3.42
N ILE A 141 -0.16 9.07 2.53
CA ILE A 141 0.57 7.83 2.84
C ILE A 141 1.62 8.08 3.93
N ALA A 142 2.37 9.18 3.85
CA ALA A 142 3.34 9.53 4.89
C ALA A 142 2.70 9.72 6.28
N ALA A 143 1.46 10.21 6.33
CA ALA A 143 0.71 10.31 7.59
C ALA A 143 0.31 8.93 8.14
N LEU A 144 -0.08 8.00 7.26
CA LEU A 144 -0.34 6.60 7.65
C LEU A 144 0.93 5.88 8.12
N GLU A 145 2.09 6.18 7.52
CA GLU A 145 3.38 5.64 7.97
C GLU A 145 3.76 6.15 9.37
N ARG A 146 3.59 7.46 9.62
CA ARG A 146 3.80 8.03 10.96
C ARG A 146 2.90 7.36 12.00
N PHE A 147 1.62 7.20 11.69
CA PHE A 147 0.69 6.44 12.53
C PHE A 147 1.17 5.01 12.77
N ALA A 148 1.63 4.30 11.73
CA ALA A 148 2.14 2.93 11.89
C ALA A 148 3.38 2.85 12.79
N VAL A 149 4.24 3.87 12.81
CA VAL A 149 5.37 3.99 13.76
C VAL A 149 4.87 4.21 15.19
N GLU A 150 3.91 5.11 15.38
CA GLU A 150 3.31 5.45 16.69
C GLU A 150 2.66 4.24 17.38
N MET A 151 2.14 3.28 16.60
CA MET A 151 1.53 2.06 17.15
C MET A 151 2.53 1.09 17.80
N HIS A 152 3.85 1.31 17.64
CA HIS A 152 4.91 0.44 18.17
C HIS A 152 4.77 -1.05 17.79
N VAL A 153 4.15 -1.34 16.64
CA VAL A 153 4.00 -2.69 16.08
C VAL A 153 5.16 -2.94 15.11
N PRO A 154 6.05 -3.94 15.38
CA PRO A 154 7.19 -4.19 14.50
C PRO A 154 6.76 -4.48 13.07
N GLY A 155 7.40 -3.81 12.10
CA GLY A 155 7.17 -4.02 10.67
C GLY A 155 5.82 -3.52 10.14
N LEU A 156 5.02 -2.79 10.93
CA LEU A 156 3.71 -2.30 10.48
C LEU A 156 3.82 -1.30 9.32
N VAL A 157 4.84 -0.45 9.33
CA VAL A 157 5.17 0.49 8.25
C VAL A 157 5.41 -0.24 6.93
N ASN A 158 6.01 -1.45 6.98
CA ASN A 158 6.34 -2.22 5.78
C ASN A 158 5.08 -2.64 4.99
N GLU A 159 3.92 -2.72 5.65
CA GLU A 159 2.66 -3.01 4.98
C GLU A 159 2.26 -1.90 3.99
N LEU A 160 2.74 -0.66 4.18
CA LEU A 160 2.52 0.49 3.29
C LEU A 160 3.60 0.67 2.21
N ALA A 161 4.61 -0.20 2.15
CA ALA A 161 5.76 -0.02 1.26
C ALA A 161 5.37 0.07 -0.22
N VAL A 162 4.36 -0.68 -0.66
CA VAL A 162 3.90 -0.71 -2.06
C VAL A 162 3.31 0.65 -2.49
N PRO A 163 2.23 1.16 -1.89
CA PRO A 163 1.68 2.46 -2.30
C PRO A 163 2.67 3.60 -2.09
N ARG A 164 3.54 3.52 -1.07
CA ARG A 164 4.61 4.49 -0.84
C ARG A 164 5.59 4.55 -2.02
N GLN A 165 6.21 3.43 -2.37
CA GLN A 165 7.26 3.40 -3.39
C GLN A 165 6.71 3.69 -4.79
N VAL A 166 5.49 3.26 -5.11
CA VAL A 166 4.84 3.65 -6.37
C VAL A 166 4.69 5.17 -6.43
N SER A 167 4.25 5.81 -5.35
CA SER A 167 4.13 7.27 -5.29
C SER A 167 5.49 7.97 -5.39
N ASP A 168 6.51 7.46 -4.70
CA ASP A 168 7.87 8.03 -4.73
C ASP A 168 8.48 7.96 -6.14
N VAL A 169 8.29 6.87 -6.87
CA VAL A 169 8.76 6.76 -8.27
C VAL A 169 8.03 7.74 -9.17
N LEU A 170 6.72 7.93 -9.00
CA LEU A 170 5.95 8.88 -9.82
C LEU A 170 6.34 10.35 -9.55
N ILE A 171 6.90 10.65 -8.38
CA ILE A 171 7.33 11.99 -7.97
C ILE A 171 8.83 12.22 -8.21
N ALA A 172 9.62 11.16 -8.38
CA ALA A 172 11.06 11.24 -8.50
C ALA A 172 11.51 12.14 -9.66
N GLU A 173 12.50 12.99 -9.40
CA GLU A 173 13.12 13.84 -10.43
C GLU A 173 13.91 13.03 -11.46
N LYS A 174 14.44 11.87 -11.03
CA LYS A 174 15.21 10.93 -11.85
C LYS A 174 14.60 9.54 -11.73
N VAL A 175 13.64 9.22 -12.58
CA VAL A 175 12.96 7.91 -12.58
C VAL A 175 13.89 6.81 -13.08
N GLU A 176 14.92 7.16 -13.84
CA GLU A 176 15.95 6.24 -14.34
C GLU A 176 16.70 5.52 -13.22
N ASP A 177 16.72 6.10 -12.01
CA ASP A 177 17.29 5.48 -10.79
C ASP A 177 16.70 4.08 -10.52
N ILE A 178 15.46 3.80 -10.95
CA ILE A 178 14.84 2.48 -10.75
C ILE A 178 15.51 1.36 -11.57
N LEU A 179 16.16 1.72 -12.68
CA LEU A 179 16.88 0.78 -13.55
C LEU A 179 18.23 0.36 -12.94
N ILE A 180 18.77 1.16 -12.01
CA ILE A 180 20.07 0.93 -11.38
C ILE A 180 19.87 0.04 -10.14
N PRO A 181 20.35 -1.22 -10.13
CA PRO A 181 20.10 -2.16 -9.03
C PRO A 181 20.54 -1.69 -7.65
N GLU A 182 21.69 -1.02 -7.57
CA GLU A 182 22.27 -0.54 -6.32
C GLU A 182 21.41 0.56 -5.70
N ILE A 183 20.96 1.51 -6.53
CA ILE A 183 20.07 2.59 -6.08
C ILE A 183 18.71 2.02 -5.70
N ARG A 184 18.17 1.09 -6.49
CA ARG A 184 16.88 0.47 -6.24
C ARG A 184 16.84 -0.29 -4.92
N ARG A 185 17.87 -1.06 -4.57
CA ARG A 185 17.94 -1.78 -3.28
C ARG A 185 17.91 -0.84 -2.07
N VAL A 186 18.41 0.38 -2.23
CA VAL A 186 18.45 1.40 -1.17
C VAL A 186 17.16 2.23 -1.14
N LYS A 187 16.71 2.74 -2.29
CA LYS A 187 15.60 3.69 -2.39
C LYS A 187 14.23 3.04 -2.61
N PHE A 188 14.17 1.91 -3.31
CA PHE A 188 12.93 1.27 -3.78
C PHE A 188 12.91 -0.27 -3.57
N PRO A 189 13.16 -0.78 -2.35
CA PRO A 189 13.33 -2.22 -2.13
C PRO A 189 12.08 -3.07 -2.37
N ALA A 190 10.88 -2.49 -2.39
CA ALA A 190 9.63 -3.21 -2.62
C ALA A 190 9.22 -3.23 -4.10
N ILE A 191 9.91 -2.50 -4.99
CA ILE A 191 9.56 -2.39 -6.42
C ILE A 191 9.86 -3.67 -7.21
N GLU A 192 10.76 -4.53 -6.71
CA GLU A 192 11.08 -5.83 -7.30
C GLU A 192 9.97 -6.86 -7.09
N GLN A 193 9.01 -6.57 -6.20
CA GLN A 193 7.87 -7.45 -5.99
C GLN A 193 6.89 -7.36 -7.17
N PRO A 194 6.40 -8.49 -7.71
CA PRO A 194 5.47 -8.50 -8.85
C PRO A 194 4.23 -7.62 -8.64
N ALA A 195 3.71 -7.55 -7.41
CA ALA A 195 2.56 -6.72 -7.07
C ALA A 195 2.86 -5.22 -7.23
N THR A 196 4.05 -4.76 -6.81
CA THR A 196 4.47 -3.36 -6.94
C THR A 196 4.72 -2.99 -8.38
N LEU A 197 5.32 -3.89 -9.17
CA LEU A 197 5.51 -3.69 -10.61
C LEU A 197 4.18 -3.55 -11.34
N ALA A 198 3.20 -4.41 -11.03
CA ALA A 198 1.86 -4.32 -11.62
C ALA A 198 1.16 -3.00 -11.25
N ALA A 199 1.26 -2.58 -9.99
CA ALA A 199 0.73 -1.29 -9.53
C ALA A 199 1.41 -0.11 -10.25
N LEU A 200 2.74 -0.12 -10.39
CA LEU A 200 3.49 0.92 -11.09
C LEU A 200 3.08 1.01 -12.56
N LEU A 201 2.99 -0.12 -13.27
CA LEU A 201 2.53 -0.16 -14.66
C LEU A 201 1.12 0.42 -14.83
N GLY A 202 0.19 0.04 -13.95
CA GLY A 202 -1.17 0.59 -13.95
C GLY A 202 -1.20 2.10 -13.66
N ALA A 203 -0.39 2.55 -12.69
CA ALA A 203 -0.25 3.96 -12.35
C ALA A 203 0.26 4.80 -13.53
N VAL A 204 1.31 4.33 -14.22
CA VAL A 204 1.86 5.01 -15.40
C VAL A 204 0.85 5.04 -16.57
N GLY A 205 0.01 4.00 -16.70
CA GLY A 205 -1.09 3.98 -17.66
C GLY A 205 -2.09 5.12 -17.44
N LYS A 206 -2.37 5.44 -16.18
CA LYS A 206 -3.33 6.46 -15.74
C LYS A 206 -2.74 7.87 -15.64
N TYR A 207 -1.42 7.99 -15.50
CA TYR A 207 -0.74 9.28 -15.37
C TYR A 207 -1.03 10.22 -16.56
N ARG A 208 -1.33 11.47 -16.25
CA ARG A 208 -1.49 12.59 -17.18
C ARG A 208 -0.54 13.71 -16.80
N GLN A 209 0.25 14.14 -17.78
CA GLN A 209 1.17 15.26 -17.61
C GLN A 209 0.38 16.56 -17.56
N CYS A 210 0.66 17.41 -16.57
CA CYS A 210 0.20 18.80 -16.59
C CYS A 210 0.95 19.56 -17.67
N ALA A 211 0.23 20.16 -18.62
CA ALA A 211 0.86 20.90 -19.72
C ALA A 211 1.46 22.25 -19.27
N LYS A 212 0.90 22.87 -18.22
CA LYS A 212 1.33 24.17 -17.69
C LYS A 212 1.01 24.28 -16.20
N VAL A 213 1.90 24.92 -15.45
CA VAL A 213 1.65 25.38 -14.08
C VAL A 213 2.04 26.85 -14.06
N GLY A 214 1.04 27.72 -14.16
CA GLY A 214 1.28 29.15 -14.42
C GLY A 214 2.00 29.38 -15.76
N ARG A 215 3.15 30.08 -15.73
CA ARG A 215 3.98 30.42 -16.91
C ARG A 215 5.21 29.53 -17.11
N GLN A 216 5.52 28.62 -16.19
CA GLN A 216 6.71 27.78 -16.28
C GLN A 216 6.36 26.41 -16.87
N ALA A 217 7.21 25.94 -17.79
CA ALA A 217 7.22 24.54 -18.20
C ALA A 217 7.60 23.74 -16.96
N THR A 218 6.68 22.90 -16.51
CA THR A 218 6.97 22.00 -15.41
C THR A 218 8.07 21.04 -15.86
N GLY A 219 9.21 20.98 -15.16
CA GLY A 219 10.30 20.02 -15.41
C GLY A 219 9.91 18.56 -15.13
N HIS A 220 8.67 18.20 -15.44
CA HIS A 220 8.06 16.90 -15.17
C HIS A 220 8.45 15.90 -16.25
N ILE A 221 8.68 14.67 -15.81
CA ILE A 221 8.97 13.56 -16.69
C ILE A 221 7.76 13.29 -17.58
N SER A 222 8.02 13.17 -18.88
CA SER A 222 6.97 12.90 -19.85
C SER A 222 6.35 11.53 -19.61
N LYS A 223 5.06 11.39 -19.88
CA LYS A 223 4.37 10.08 -19.80
C LYS A 223 5.09 9.00 -20.63
N LYS A 224 5.60 9.37 -21.81
CA LYS A 224 6.32 8.45 -22.71
C LYS A 224 7.63 7.97 -22.08
N SER A 225 8.40 8.87 -21.48
CA SER A 225 9.64 8.55 -20.77
C SER A 225 9.37 7.61 -19.61
N LEU A 226 8.39 7.94 -18.76
CA LEU A 226 7.96 7.11 -17.64
C LEU A 226 7.51 5.71 -18.10
N GLN A 227 6.73 5.62 -19.18
CA GLN A 227 6.34 4.33 -19.78
C GLN A 227 7.52 3.53 -20.29
N SER A 228 8.48 4.17 -20.96
CA SER A 228 9.66 3.49 -21.49
C SER A 228 10.53 2.93 -20.38
N ILE A 229 10.78 3.70 -19.32
CA ILE A 229 11.60 3.29 -18.19
C ILE A 229 10.93 2.14 -17.43
N VAL A 230 9.64 2.26 -17.12
CA VAL A 230 8.92 1.20 -16.39
C VAL A 230 8.79 -0.09 -17.23
N ARG A 231 8.62 0.01 -18.55
CA ARG A 231 8.66 -1.17 -19.43
C ARG A 231 10.03 -1.82 -19.49
N ALA A 232 11.10 -1.02 -19.58
CA ALA A 232 12.47 -1.54 -19.55
C ALA A 232 12.75 -2.27 -18.23
N PHE A 233 12.31 -1.71 -17.11
CA PHE A 233 12.38 -2.37 -15.81
C PHE A 233 11.58 -3.68 -15.76
N ALA A 234 10.34 -3.67 -16.26
CA ALA A 234 9.50 -4.87 -16.30
C ALA A 234 10.16 -6.02 -17.07
N VAL A 235 10.84 -5.71 -18.18
CA VAL A 235 11.61 -6.69 -18.97
C VAL A 235 12.84 -7.19 -18.22
N GLN A 236 13.57 -6.33 -17.51
CA GLN A 236 14.72 -6.74 -16.69
C GLN A 236 14.31 -7.70 -15.57
N VAL A 237 13.17 -7.44 -14.92
CA VAL A 237 12.64 -8.28 -13.84
C VAL A 237 12.08 -9.60 -14.36
N SER A 238 11.40 -9.61 -15.52
CA SER A 238 10.86 -10.83 -16.11
C SER A 238 11.90 -11.68 -16.85
N GLY A 239 12.96 -11.05 -17.38
CA GLY A 239 14.04 -11.70 -18.12
C GLY A 239 15.21 -12.20 -17.27
N GLY A 240 15.29 -11.84 -15.99
CA GLY A 240 16.37 -12.20 -15.06
C GLY A 240 16.45 -13.66 -14.62
N GLY A 241 15.69 -14.58 -15.26
CA GLY A 241 15.67 -16.01 -14.95
C GLY A 241 16.60 -16.89 -15.78
N SER A 242 17.40 -16.34 -16.70
CA SER A 242 18.27 -17.14 -17.59
C SER A 242 19.65 -16.52 -17.73
N GLY A 243 20.60 -16.94 -16.89
CA GLY A 243 22.01 -16.61 -17.09
C GLY A 243 22.93 -17.10 -15.97
N GLY A 244 23.49 -18.31 -16.13
CA GLY A 244 24.83 -18.60 -15.62
C GLY A 244 24.99 -19.71 -14.59
N SER A 245 24.54 -20.94 -14.86
CA SER A 245 25.23 -22.11 -14.31
C SER A 245 26.45 -22.38 -15.20
N GLY A 246 27.62 -22.01 -14.71
CA GLY A 246 28.90 -22.40 -15.30
C GLY A 246 29.08 -23.91 -15.24
N GLY A 247 29.71 -24.45 -16.28
CA GLY A 247 30.03 -25.87 -16.42
C GLY A 247 30.92 -26.12 -17.63
N GLY A 248 31.95 -25.28 -17.81
CA GLY A 248 33.06 -25.60 -18.70
C GLY A 248 34.05 -26.45 -17.93
N ALA A 249 33.98 -27.77 -18.08
CA ALA A 249 35.02 -28.68 -17.66
C ALA A 249 36.15 -28.62 -18.70
N GLY A 250 37.33 -28.18 -18.25
CA GLY A 250 38.61 -28.61 -18.79
C GLY A 250 39.11 -29.84 -18.05
#